data_AF-A0A0A8WVV9-F1
#
_entry.id   AF-A0A0A8WVV9-F1
#
_cell.length_a   1.000
_cell.length_b   1.000
_cell.length_c   1.000
_cell.angle_alpha   90.00
_cell.angle_beta   90.00
_cell.angle_gamma   90.00
#
_symmetry.space_group_name_H-M   'P 1'
#
loop_
_entity.id
_entity.type
_entity.pdbx_description
1 polymer ?
#
loop_
_entity_poly.entity_id
_entity_poly.type
_entity_poly.pdbx_seq_one_letter_code
_entity_poly.pdbx_strand_id
1 'polypeptide(L)'
;MADSPLPIWDDMRTLDACVLIEETCASIYYAFAGLFADNAKFSTLWTEMAIEEESHAEQFRTVRAIHFDSYTPFDDENFLIRHILEHVTNLNENIKVKTPTLKDALITALILEKSIEKYHLETSKRVMDPELAKLLEVMVEYSHGHIEMLHIAADSA
;
A
#
# COMPACT_ATOMS: atom_id res chain seq x y z
N MET A 1 -3.17 28.45 8.18
CA MET A 1 -3.34 27.04 7.79
C MET A 1 -2.00 26.65 7.20
N ALA A 2 -1.29 25.74 7.86
CA ALA A 2 0.04 25.37 7.41
C ALA A 2 -0.12 24.49 6.17
N ASP A 3 0.34 24.98 5.01
CA ASP A 3 0.78 24.11 3.94
C ASP A 3 1.90 23.26 4.52
N SER A 4 1.59 22.02 4.89
CA SER A 4 2.62 21.02 5.08
C SER A 4 3.05 20.64 3.68
N PRO A 5 4.26 21.02 3.21
CA PRO A 5 4.70 20.58 1.90
C PRO A 5 4.70 19.06 1.93
N LEU A 6 4.00 18.45 0.96
CA LEU A 6 4.12 17.01 0.73
C LEU A 6 5.61 16.69 0.62
N PRO A 7 6.08 15.54 1.14
CA PRO A 7 7.49 15.19 1.08
C PRO A 7 8.00 15.28 -0.35
N ILE A 8 9.19 15.86 -0.52
CA ILE A 8 9.85 15.91 -1.82
C ILE A 8 10.33 14.47 -2.11
N TRP A 9 9.56 13.74 -2.91
CA TRP A 9 9.82 12.34 -3.26
C TRP A 9 10.91 12.15 -4.33
N ASP A 10 11.55 13.24 -4.76
CA ASP A 10 12.47 13.28 -5.92
C ASP A 10 13.71 12.40 -5.75
N ASP A 11 14.12 12.11 -4.52
CA ASP A 11 15.29 11.28 -4.20
C ASP A 11 14.93 9.86 -3.71
N MET A 12 13.64 9.49 -3.70
CA MET A 12 13.21 8.21 -3.14
C MET A 12 13.52 7.06 -4.09
N ARG A 13 14.11 5.98 -3.60
CA ARG A 13 14.35 4.77 -4.41
C ARG A 13 13.09 3.91 -4.47
N THR A 14 12.94 3.12 -5.53
CA THR A 14 11.79 2.21 -5.72
C THR A 14 11.47 1.38 -4.48
N LEU A 15 12.48 0.77 -3.86
CA LEU A 15 12.29 -0.04 -2.65
C LEU A 15 11.85 0.77 -1.43
N ASP A 16 12.37 1.99 -1.26
CA ASP A 16 11.93 2.85 -0.15
C ASP A 16 10.46 3.25 -0.32
N ALA A 17 10.06 3.47 -1.56
CA ALA A 17 8.69 3.77 -1.89
C ALA A 17 7.75 2.57 -1.67
N CYS A 18 8.15 1.36 -2.07
CA CYS A 18 7.41 0.14 -1.77
C CYS A 18 7.25 -0.03 -0.25
N VAL A 19 8.33 0.09 0.53
CA VAL A 19 8.26 0.01 2.00
C VAL A 19 7.26 1.02 2.57
N LEU A 20 7.33 2.27 2.12
CA LEU A 20 6.44 3.32 2.60
C LEU A 20 4.97 3.08 2.23
N ILE A 21 4.70 2.57 1.04
CA ILE A 21 3.35 2.20 0.61
C ILE A 21 2.79 1.13 1.56
N GLU A 22 3.49 0.01 1.73
CA GLU A 22 2.99 -1.11 2.55
C GLU A 22 2.83 -0.71 4.02
N GLU A 23 3.77 0.05 4.58
CA GLU A 23 3.65 0.59 5.95
C GLU A 23 2.42 1.50 6.10
N THR A 24 2.12 2.32 5.08
CA THR A 24 0.97 3.22 5.14
C THR A 24 -0.34 2.45 4.97
N CYS A 25 -0.38 1.41 4.13
CA CYS A 25 -1.51 0.50 4.01
C CYS A 25 -1.79 -0.22 5.33
N ALA A 26 -0.76 -0.79 5.97
CA ALA A 26 -0.87 -1.40 7.30
C ALA A 26 -1.49 -0.42 8.32
N SER A 27 -1.01 0.83 8.33
CA SER A 27 -1.53 1.88 9.22
C SER A 27 -3.02 2.16 8.97
N ILE A 28 -3.44 2.26 7.71
CA ILE A 28 -4.85 2.46 7.33
C ILE A 28 -5.70 1.27 7.76
N TYR A 29 -5.23 0.04 7.53
CA TYR A 29 -5.97 -1.16 7.88
C TYR A 29 -6.10 -1.35 9.39
N TYR A 30 -5.06 -1.05 10.18
CA TYR A 30 -5.20 -0.99 11.63
C TYR A 30 -6.20 0.09 12.08
N ALA A 31 -6.22 1.25 11.42
CA ALA A 31 -7.20 2.29 11.72
C ALA A 31 -8.64 1.80 11.43
N PHE A 32 -8.87 1.14 10.30
CA PHE A 32 -10.17 0.52 10.00
C PHE A 32 -10.55 -0.59 10.99
N ALA A 33 -9.59 -1.43 11.39
CA ALA A 33 -9.83 -2.47 12.40
C ALA A 33 -10.33 -1.87 13.73
N GLY A 34 -9.77 -0.73 14.15
CA GLY A 34 -10.21 0.02 15.32
C GLY A 34 -11.57 0.70 15.14
N LEU A 35 -11.82 1.30 13.98
CA LEU A 35 -13.10 1.97 13.68
C LEU A 35 -14.29 1.01 13.62
N PHE A 36 -14.07 -0.22 13.18
CA PHE A 36 -15.10 -1.25 13.05
C PHE A 36 -14.99 -2.35 14.11
N ALA A 37 -14.39 -2.05 15.27
CA ALA A 37 -14.15 -3.03 16.35
C ALA A 37 -15.43 -3.70 16.89
N ASP A 38 -16.58 -3.00 16.83
CA ASP A 38 -17.88 -3.56 17.23
C ASP A 38 -18.40 -4.65 16.28
N ASN A 39 -17.81 -4.77 15.08
CA ASN A 39 -18.09 -5.83 14.14
C ASN A 39 -16.87 -6.75 13.99
N ALA A 40 -16.87 -7.84 14.76
CA ALA A 40 -15.74 -8.77 14.83
C ALA A 40 -15.27 -9.28 13.46
N LYS A 41 -16.20 -9.48 12.50
CA LYS A 41 -15.86 -9.93 11.16
C LYS A 41 -14.98 -8.91 10.43
N PHE A 42 -15.40 -7.64 10.37
CA PHE A 42 -14.65 -6.62 9.67
C PHE A 42 -13.39 -6.20 10.45
N SER A 43 -13.45 -6.16 11.77
CA SER A 43 -12.26 -5.90 12.59
C SER A 43 -11.18 -6.96 12.38
N THR A 44 -11.56 -8.24 12.28
CA THR A 44 -10.62 -9.34 11.98
C THR A 44 -10.04 -9.20 10.58
N LEU A 45 -10.89 -9.00 9.56
CA LEU A 45 -10.44 -8.80 8.17
C LEU A 45 -9.39 -7.70 8.07
N TRP A 46 -9.67 -6.52 8.64
CA TRP A 46 -8.75 -5.39 8.58
C TRP A 46 -7.45 -5.65 9.35
N THR A 47 -7.52 -6.38 10.46
CA THR A 47 -6.32 -6.76 11.23
C THR A 47 -5.45 -7.74 10.45
N GLU A 48 -6.06 -8.74 9.80
CA GLU A 48 -5.35 -9.70 8.96
C GLU A 48 -4.63 -9.01 7.79
N MET A 49 -5.35 -8.13 7.07
CA MET A 49 -4.74 -7.34 6.00
C MET A 49 -3.59 -6.46 6.52
N ALA A 50 -3.76 -5.79 7.66
CA ALA A 50 -2.70 -4.96 8.23
C ALA A 50 -1.42 -5.75 8.55
N ILE A 51 -1.56 -6.95 9.11
CA ILE A 51 -0.43 -7.84 9.44
C ILE A 51 0.27 -8.31 8.16
N GLU A 52 -0.50 -8.62 7.10
CA GLU A 52 0.06 -9.00 5.81
C GLU A 52 0.88 -7.85 5.20
N GLU A 53 0.38 -6.61 5.27
CA GLU A 53 1.14 -5.44 4.79
C GLU A 53 2.41 -5.17 5.59
N GLU A 54 2.41 -5.39 6.91
CA GLU A 54 3.65 -5.32 7.71
C GLU A 54 4.68 -6.36 7.23
N SER A 55 4.21 -7.56 6.87
CA SER A 55 5.05 -8.61 6.29
C SER A 55 5.59 -8.22 4.91
N HIS A 56 4.79 -7.59 4.06
CA HIS A 56 5.23 -7.10 2.75
C HIS A 56 6.30 -6.01 2.89
N ALA A 57 6.09 -5.04 3.79
CA ALA A 57 7.07 -4.01 4.10
C ALA A 57 8.41 -4.63 4.53
N GLU A 58 8.39 -5.67 5.38
CA GLU A 58 9.61 -6.34 5.84
C GLU A 58 10.34 -7.10 4.71
N GLN A 59 9.61 -7.72 3.79
CA GLN A 59 10.20 -8.34 2.60
C GLN A 59 10.95 -7.32 1.74
N PHE A 60 10.35 -6.14 1.50
CA PHE A 60 11.02 -5.05 0.80
C PHE A 60 12.24 -4.50 1.56
N ARG A 61 12.14 -4.33 2.89
CA ARG A 61 13.29 -3.90 3.71
C ARG A 61 14.45 -4.90 3.65
N THR A 62 14.12 -6.20 3.66
CA THR A 62 15.11 -7.28 3.54
C THR A 62 15.84 -7.21 2.20
N VAL A 63 15.12 -7.11 1.08
CA VAL A 63 15.75 -6.98 -0.24
C VAL A 63 16.57 -5.69 -0.33
N ARG A 64 16.07 -4.58 0.20
CA ARG A 64 16.81 -3.30 0.26
C ARG A 64 18.14 -3.43 0.99
N ALA A 65 18.18 -4.18 2.09
CA ALA A 65 19.41 -4.38 2.87
C ALA A 65 20.46 -5.22 2.13
N ILE A 66 20.02 -6.15 1.26
CA ILE A 66 20.90 -7.03 0.49
C ILE A 66 21.44 -6.33 -0.76
N HIS A 67 20.61 -5.48 -1.40
CA HIS A 67 20.85 -4.93 -2.73
C HIS A 67 21.02 -3.40 -2.75
N PHE A 68 21.55 -2.83 -1.66
CA PHE A 68 21.56 -1.38 -1.37
C PHE A 68 22.13 -0.49 -2.50
N ASP A 69 23.06 -0.97 -3.33
CA ASP A 69 23.74 -0.17 -4.37
C ASP A 69 23.28 -0.47 -5.81
N SER A 70 22.39 -1.44 -6.03
CA SER A 70 22.03 -1.92 -7.38
C SER A 70 20.78 -1.30 -7.99
N TYR A 71 20.10 -0.39 -7.29
CA TYR A 71 18.82 0.16 -7.76
C TYR A 71 18.95 1.52 -8.42
N THR A 72 18.37 1.61 -9.60
CA THR A 72 18.27 2.85 -10.39
C THR A 72 17.55 3.93 -9.60
N PRO A 73 18.04 5.19 -9.66
CA PRO A 73 17.29 6.34 -9.18
C PRO A 73 15.89 6.40 -9.80
N PHE A 74 14.96 6.98 -9.07
CA PHE A 74 13.64 7.35 -9.58
C PHE A 74 13.79 8.12 -10.89
N ASP A 75 13.25 7.61 -12.00
CA ASP A 75 13.08 8.43 -13.20
C ASP A 75 11.81 9.29 -13.08
N ASP A 76 11.78 10.39 -13.84
CA ASP A 76 10.67 11.35 -13.91
C ASP A 76 9.34 10.71 -14.38
N GLU A 77 9.34 9.45 -14.84
CA GLU A 77 8.14 8.74 -15.31
C GLU A 77 7.34 8.08 -14.18
N ASN A 78 7.80 8.19 -12.93
CA ASN A 78 7.15 7.63 -11.74
C ASN A 78 5.99 8.51 -11.19
N PHE A 79 5.14 9.02 -12.08
CA PHE A 79 3.92 9.75 -11.72
C PHE A 79 2.94 8.88 -10.93
N LEU A 80 2.83 7.59 -11.27
CA LEU A 80 1.88 6.66 -10.66
C LEU A 80 2.12 6.49 -9.16
N ILE A 81 3.38 6.30 -8.75
CA ILE A 81 3.75 6.07 -7.37
C ILE A 81 3.63 7.31 -6.50
N ARG A 82 3.94 8.50 -7.05
CA ARG A 82 3.67 9.77 -6.35
C ARG A 82 2.18 9.92 -6.10
N HIS A 83 1.35 9.63 -7.10
CA HIS A 83 -0.10 9.64 -6.92
C HIS A 83 -0.58 8.62 -5.88
N ILE A 84 -0.01 7.42 -5.87
CA ILE A 84 -0.33 6.43 -4.85
C ILE A 84 0.06 6.95 -3.48
N LEU A 85 1.31 7.37 -3.28
CA LEU A 85 1.79 7.89 -1.99
C LEU A 85 0.99 9.09 -1.50
N GLU A 86 0.69 10.05 -2.39
CA GLU A 86 -0.21 11.17 -2.07
C GLU A 86 -1.59 10.67 -1.68
N HIS A 87 -2.16 9.72 -2.42
CA HIS A 87 -3.46 9.17 -2.13
C HIS A 87 -3.47 8.42 -0.78
N VAL A 88 -2.50 7.53 -0.54
CA VAL A 88 -2.40 6.74 0.70
C VAL A 88 -2.15 7.66 1.91
N THR A 89 -1.26 8.64 1.77
CA THR A 89 -0.95 9.61 2.83
C THR A 89 -2.16 10.49 3.14
N ASN A 90 -2.80 11.07 2.12
CA ASN A 90 -3.99 11.89 2.29
C ASN A 90 -5.14 11.09 2.89
N LEU A 91 -5.30 9.84 2.48
CA LEU A 91 -6.31 8.95 3.04
C LEU A 91 -6.04 8.69 4.52
N ASN A 92 -4.82 8.34 4.90
CA ASN A 92 -4.44 8.09 6.29
C ASN A 92 -4.71 9.32 7.18
N GLU A 93 -4.41 10.52 6.68
CA GLU A 93 -4.72 11.77 7.40
C GLU A 93 -6.23 12.05 7.44
N ASN A 94 -6.96 11.81 6.36
CA ASN A 94 -8.40 12.07 6.29
C ASN A 94 -9.21 11.15 7.21
N ILE A 95 -8.80 9.89 7.40
CA ILE A 95 -9.46 8.95 8.32
C ILE A 95 -9.42 9.48 9.77
N LYS A 96 -8.36 10.22 10.13
CA LYS A 96 -8.23 10.85 11.47
C LYS A 96 -9.17 12.03 11.65
N VAL A 97 -9.54 12.71 10.56
CA VAL A 97 -10.39 13.92 10.58
C VAL A 97 -11.86 13.58 10.42
N LYS A 98 -12.19 12.59 9.57
CA LYS A 98 -13.56 12.19 9.27
C LYS A 98 -13.64 10.66 9.23
N THR A 99 -14.37 10.10 10.18
CA THR A 99 -14.63 8.66 10.23
C THR A 99 -15.39 8.20 8.97
N PRO A 100 -14.84 7.30 8.15
CA PRO A 100 -15.53 6.74 7.00
C PRO A 100 -16.64 5.78 7.44
N THR A 101 -17.65 5.60 6.59
CA THR A 101 -18.57 4.47 6.75
C THR A 101 -17.88 3.17 6.37
N LEU A 102 -18.39 2.01 6.80
CA LEU A 102 -17.84 0.71 6.40
C LEU A 102 -17.79 0.55 4.88
N LYS A 103 -18.85 0.99 4.19
CA LYS A 103 -18.93 0.96 2.73
C LYS A 103 -17.83 1.82 2.10
N ASP A 104 -17.64 3.04 2.61
CA ASP A 104 -16.59 3.94 2.09
C ASP A 104 -15.21 3.34 2.34
N ALA A 105 -14.96 2.76 3.52
CA ALA A 105 -13.69 2.11 3.85
C ALA A 105 -13.38 0.93 2.92
N LEU A 106 -14.36 0.07 2.64
CA LEU A 106 -14.21 -1.06 1.70
C LEU A 106 -13.93 -0.59 0.27
N ILE A 107 -14.66 0.42 -0.21
CA ILE A 107 -14.44 1.00 -1.54
C ILE A 107 -13.04 1.62 -1.63
N THR A 108 -12.64 2.34 -0.59
CA THR A 108 -11.33 2.97 -0.51
C THR A 108 -10.21 1.92 -0.53
N ALA A 109 -10.31 0.87 0.29
CA ALA A 109 -9.33 -0.22 0.28
C ALA A 109 -9.24 -0.91 -1.09
N LEU A 110 -10.39 -1.16 -1.75
CA LEU A 110 -10.40 -1.72 -3.10
C LEU A 110 -9.69 -0.85 -4.14
N ILE A 111 -9.85 0.47 -4.05
CA ILE A 111 -9.17 1.42 -4.95
C ILE A 111 -7.67 1.44 -4.65
N LEU A 112 -7.30 1.38 -3.38
CA LEU A 112 -5.93 1.36 -2.92
C LEU A 112 -5.21 0.12 -3.45
N GLU A 113 -5.73 -1.07 -3.17
CA GLU A 113 -5.15 -2.34 -3.61
C GLU A 113 -4.99 -2.42 -5.12
N LYS A 114 -6.01 -2.03 -5.89
CA LYS A 114 -5.91 -2.01 -7.36
C LYS A 114 -4.85 -1.05 -7.88
N SER A 115 -4.61 0.06 -7.18
CA SER A 115 -3.58 1.01 -7.55
C SER A 115 -2.18 0.47 -7.25
N ILE A 116 -2.02 -0.21 -6.11
CA ILE A 116 -0.78 -0.84 -5.67
C ILE A 116 -0.44 -2.04 -6.57
N GLU A 117 -1.38 -2.93 -6.81
CA GLU A 117 -1.26 -4.06 -7.74
C GLU A 117 -0.74 -3.58 -9.11
N LYS A 118 -1.38 -2.55 -9.67
CA LYS A 118 -0.95 -1.94 -10.93
C LYS A 118 0.46 -1.37 -10.84
N TYR A 119 0.80 -0.70 -9.74
CA TYR A 119 2.13 -0.13 -9.56
C TYR A 119 3.21 -1.21 -9.47
N HIS A 120 3.01 -2.26 -8.68
CA HIS A 120 3.93 -3.39 -8.56
C HIS A 120 4.12 -4.08 -9.91
N LEU A 121 3.05 -4.31 -10.65
CA LEU A 121 3.09 -4.92 -11.99
C LEU A 121 3.85 -4.06 -13.02
N GLU A 122 3.61 -2.75 -13.04
CA GLU A 122 4.33 -1.87 -13.98
C GLU A 122 5.78 -1.65 -13.56
N THR A 123 6.08 -1.77 -12.27
CA THR A 123 7.45 -1.68 -11.76
C THR A 123 8.23 -2.97 -12.03
N SER A 124 7.62 -4.14 -11.88
CA SER A 124 8.28 -5.43 -12.14
C SER A 124 8.78 -5.55 -13.58
N LYS A 125 8.05 -4.97 -14.54
CA LYS A 125 8.43 -4.93 -15.96
C LYS A 125 9.61 -4.00 -16.28
N ARG A 126 9.88 -3.02 -15.40
CA ARG A 126 10.87 -1.95 -15.64
C ARG A 126 12.18 -2.17 -14.87
N VAL A 127 12.13 -2.87 -13.75
CA VAL A 127 13.34 -3.15 -12.96
C VAL A 127 14.25 -4.12 -13.69
N MET A 128 15.55 -3.85 -13.66
CA MET A 128 16.58 -4.68 -14.30
C MET A 128 17.00 -5.87 -13.44
N ASP A 129 16.76 -5.79 -12.13
CA ASP A 129 17.10 -6.84 -11.17
C ASP A 129 16.00 -7.93 -11.19
N PRO A 130 16.30 -9.17 -11.61
CA PRO A 130 15.31 -10.24 -11.73
C PRO A 130 14.76 -10.71 -10.37
N GLU A 131 15.52 -10.60 -9.28
CA GLU A 131 15.03 -10.98 -7.95
C GLU A 131 14.03 -9.94 -7.44
N LEU A 132 14.27 -8.65 -7.72
CA LEU A 132 13.30 -7.60 -7.43
C LEU A 132 12.05 -7.72 -8.31
N ALA A 133 12.20 -7.99 -9.60
CA ALA A 133 11.07 -8.22 -10.50
C ALA A 133 10.16 -9.33 -9.96
N LYS A 134 10.76 -10.45 -9.53
CA LYS A 134 10.06 -11.58 -8.95
C LYS A 134 9.38 -11.24 -7.63
N LEU A 135 10.02 -10.46 -6.75
CA LEU A 135 9.38 -9.98 -5.52
C LEU A 135 8.14 -9.15 -5.86
N LEU A 136 8.26 -8.20 -6.79
CA LEU A 136 7.14 -7.35 -7.21
C LEU A 136 5.99 -8.16 -7.83
N GLU A 137 6.29 -9.19 -8.62
CA GLU A 137 5.28 -10.12 -9.15
C GLU A 137 4.56 -10.89 -8.03
N VAL A 138 5.28 -11.32 -6.98
CA VAL A 138 4.65 -11.93 -5.80
C VAL A 138 3.74 -10.94 -5.08
N MET A 139 4.13 -9.66 -4.98
CA MET A 139 3.30 -8.62 -4.37
C MET A 139 2.01 -8.34 -5.17
N VAL A 140 2.05 -8.47 -6.50
CA VAL A 140 0.84 -8.41 -7.34
C VAL A 140 -0.15 -9.51 -6.94
N GLU A 141 0.31 -10.73 -6.74
CA GLU A 141 -0.55 -11.84 -6.33
C GLU A 141 -1.14 -11.65 -4.92
N TYR A 142 -0.37 -11.05 -4.00
CA TYR A 142 -0.90 -10.70 -2.67
C TYR A 142 -2.00 -9.63 -2.75
N SER A 143 -1.76 -8.53 -3.48
CA SER A 143 -2.80 -7.52 -3.71
C SER A 143 -4.03 -8.10 -4.41
N HIS A 144 -3.86 -9.07 -5.31
CA HIS A 144 -4.98 -9.77 -5.93
C HIS A 144 -5.84 -10.51 -4.88
N GLY A 145 -5.19 -11.24 -3.97
CA GLY A 145 -5.87 -11.92 -2.86
C GLY A 145 -6.63 -10.95 -1.95
N HIS A 146 -6.04 -9.79 -1.65
CA HIS A 146 -6.72 -8.73 -0.88
C HIS A 146 -7.93 -8.17 -1.60
N ILE A 147 -7.84 -7.93 -2.91
CA ILE A 147 -8.96 -7.46 -3.73
C ILE A 147 -10.12 -8.46 -3.67
N GLU A 148 -9.84 -9.77 -3.76
CA GLU A 148 -10.85 -10.81 -3.62
C GLU A 148 -11.51 -10.81 -2.24
N MET A 149 -10.70 -10.75 -1.17
CA MET A 149 -11.20 -10.67 0.21
C MET A 149 -12.11 -9.46 0.41
N LEU A 150 -11.72 -8.29 -0.11
CA LEU A 150 -12.50 -7.07 -0.03
C LEU A 150 -13.81 -7.13 -0.84
N HIS A 151 -13.81 -7.79 -2.00
CA HIS A 151 -15.03 -8.02 -2.76
C HIS A 151 -16.02 -8.91 -1.99
N ILE A 152 -15.54 -10.02 -1.43
CA ILE A 152 -16.35 -10.90 -0.57
C ILE A 152 -16.91 -10.14 0.64
N ALA A 153 -16.08 -9.30 1.26
CA ALA A 153 -16.47 -8.48 2.39
C ALA A 153 -17.54 -7.44 2.01
N ALA A 154 -17.42 -6.80 0.86
CA ALA A 154 -18.38 -5.82 0.34
C ALA A 154 -19.73 -6.43 -0.02
N ASP A 155 -19.76 -7.64 -0.57
CA ASP A 155 -21.00 -8.36 -0.89
C ASP A 155 -21.79 -8.80 0.36
N SER A 156 -21.15 -8.73 1.53
CA SER A 156 -21.68 -9.21 2.80
C SER A 156 -21.71 -8.14 3.89
N ALA A 157 -21.59 -6.86 3.49
CA ALA A 157 -21.70 -5.65 4.31
C ALA A 157 -23.10 -5.03 4.21
#